data_AF-A0A2D5AVS7-F1
#
_entry.id   AF-A0A2D5AVS7-F1
#
_cell.length_a   1.000
_cell.length_b   1.000
_cell.length_c   1.000
_cell.angle_alpha   90.00
_cell.angle_beta   90.00
_cell.angle_gamma   90.00
#
_symmetry.space_group_name_H-M   'P 1'
#
loop_
_entity.id
_entity.type
_entity.pdbx_description
1 polymer ?
#
loop_
_entity_poly.entity_id
_entity_poly.type
_entity_poly.pdbx_seq_one_letter_code
_entity_poly.pdbx_strand_id
1 'polypeptide(L)'
;MIARLILLWSLLGGQQDETQQFWMPFLERAQGLLLSQQPLPPSERDVLREELRTALAGRPEETPWSRLASAHLALLSGMDVEAVAERLGKLDPWPYPPGASWHAAICLPPGPRRVRAVTAGLRKAVDLERWELKLAWNTAVEEARSLRLREGALAIQRELHRRARAEWSALDLALTLRQLNEERACDEVLAEAIDQARGAGRPTAELWAQRGIHTLGFGDDSRARDYLGRGLAMGSRDASLMLARLDLVSGRRGAARAGFRASILGTSPGAWAQRGWGLSLLPRPKADPVGVRAISSSDD
;
A
#
# COMPACT_ATOMS: atom_id res chain seq x y z
N MET A 1 42.64 -18.40 14.15
CA MET A 1 41.90 -17.14 13.95
C MET A 1 40.39 -17.38 13.77
N ILE A 2 39.97 -18.35 12.95
CA ILE A 2 38.55 -18.69 12.70
C ILE A 2 37.81 -19.18 13.97
N ALA A 3 38.44 -19.99 14.82
CA ALA A 3 37.83 -20.47 16.07
C ALA A 3 37.54 -19.36 17.12
N ARG A 4 38.30 -18.25 17.09
CA ARG A 4 38.05 -17.08 17.97
C ARG A 4 36.87 -16.23 17.50
N LEU A 5 36.60 -16.20 16.19
CA LEU A 5 35.44 -15.52 15.61
C LEU A 5 34.13 -16.26 15.89
N ILE A 6 34.14 -17.59 15.90
CA ILE A 6 32.96 -18.42 16.20
C ILE A 6 32.54 -18.28 17.68
N LEU A 7 33.50 -18.28 18.61
CA LEU A 7 33.23 -18.08 20.04
C LEU A 7 32.70 -16.67 20.37
N LEU A 8 33.22 -15.63 19.70
CA LEU A 8 32.70 -14.25 19.83
C LEU A 8 31.28 -14.13 19.26
N TRP A 9 30.96 -14.85 18.19
CA TRP A 9 29.62 -14.85 17.61
C TRP A 9 28.60 -15.60 18.48
N SER A 10 28.98 -16.71 19.13
CA SER A 10 28.10 -17.41 20.08
C SER A 10 27.85 -16.62 21.37
N LEU A 11 28.85 -15.88 21.87
CA LEU A 11 28.68 -15.01 23.04
C LEU A 11 27.85 -13.75 22.73
N LEU A 12 28.00 -13.17 21.54
CA LEU A 12 27.19 -12.03 21.09
C LEU A 12 25.76 -12.45 20.71
N GLY A 13 25.57 -13.65 20.16
CA GLY A 13 24.26 -14.20 19.82
C GLY A 13 23.40 -14.48 21.05
N GLY A 14 23.99 -15.00 22.14
CA GLY A 14 23.28 -15.22 23.41
C GLY A 14 22.81 -13.93 24.08
N GLN A 15 23.62 -12.87 24.05
CA GLN A 15 23.25 -11.57 24.65
C GLN A 15 22.16 -10.82 23.85
N GLN A 16 22.10 -11.01 22.53
CA GLN A 16 21.05 -10.40 21.72
C GLN A 16 19.67 -10.99 22.02
N ASP A 17 19.60 -12.30 22.27
CA ASP A 17 18.34 -12.99 22.58
C ASP A 17 17.81 -12.57 23.97
N GLU A 18 18.67 -12.51 24.99
CA GLU A 18 18.28 -12.05 26.33
C GLU A 18 17.80 -10.59 26.35
N THR A 19 18.47 -9.72 25.60
CA THR A 19 18.07 -8.30 25.50
C THR A 19 16.73 -8.15 24.79
N GLN A 20 16.52 -8.91 23.71
CA GLN A 20 15.25 -8.93 23.00
C GLN A 20 14.12 -9.44 23.89
N GLN A 21 14.30 -10.59 24.54
CA GLN A 21 13.29 -11.20 25.40
C GLN A 21 12.87 -10.28 26.55
N PHE A 22 13.80 -9.47 27.08
CA PHE A 22 13.49 -8.48 28.11
C PHE A 22 12.61 -7.33 27.59
N TRP A 23 12.91 -6.75 26.42
CA TRP A 23 12.24 -5.54 25.94
C TRP A 23 10.93 -5.79 25.19
N MET A 24 10.80 -6.91 24.48
CA MET A 24 9.64 -7.18 23.63
C MET A 24 8.29 -7.10 24.36
N PRO A 25 8.10 -7.63 25.58
CA PRO A 25 6.83 -7.51 26.29
C PRO A 25 6.38 -6.05 26.51
N PHE A 26 7.33 -5.14 26.77
CA PHE A 26 7.01 -3.72 26.91
C PHE A 26 6.64 -3.08 25.56
N LEU A 27 7.36 -3.43 24.49
CA LEU A 27 7.13 -2.90 23.15
C LEU A 27 5.80 -3.39 22.56
N GLU A 28 5.40 -4.63 22.82
CA GLU A 28 4.10 -5.19 22.42
C GLU A 28 2.95 -4.50 23.16
N ARG A 29 3.08 -4.30 24.47
CA ARG A 29 2.09 -3.52 25.24
C ARG A 29 2.01 -2.08 24.75
N ALA A 30 3.14 -1.41 24.52
CA ALA A 30 3.19 -0.04 24.02
C ALA A 30 2.56 0.07 22.62
N GLN A 31 2.86 -0.87 21.72
CA GLN A 31 2.22 -0.98 20.41
C GLN A 31 0.70 -1.11 20.54
N GLY A 32 0.21 -1.99 21.42
CA GLY A 32 -1.22 -2.15 21.68
C GLY A 32 -1.88 -0.82 22.05
N LEU A 33 -1.25 -0.04 22.95
CA LEU A 33 -1.75 1.28 23.36
C LEU A 33 -1.69 2.33 22.24
N LEU A 34 -0.64 2.32 21.42
CA LEU A 34 -0.41 3.32 20.36
C LEU A 34 -1.26 3.08 19.11
N LEU A 35 -1.57 1.82 18.80
CA LEU A 35 -2.36 1.44 17.63
C LEU A 35 -3.86 1.22 17.93
N SER A 36 -4.24 1.18 19.21
CA SER A 36 -5.64 1.06 19.61
C SER A 36 -6.45 2.26 19.13
N GLN A 37 -7.57 1.98 18.44
CA GLN A 37 -8.58 2.99 18.11
C GLN A 37 -9.58 3.20 19.27
N GLN A 38 -9.54 2.33 20.28
CA GLN A 38 -10.37 2.45 21.47
C GLN A 38 -9.62 3.22 22.57
N PRO A 39 -10.27 4.17 23.25
CA PRO A 39 -9.70 4.83 24.42
C PRO A 39 -9.52 3.80 25.52
N LEU A 40 -8.29 3.37 25.74
CA LEU A 40 -7.94 2.52 26.88
C LEU A 40 -7.99 3.34 28.17
N PRO A 41 -8.20 2.69 29.33
CA PRO A 41 -8.22 3.38 30.61
C PRO A 41 -6.92 4.17 30.79
N PRO A 42 -6.97 5.46 31.18
CA PRO A 42 -5.77 6.26 31.44
C PRO A 42 -4.76 5.56 32.37
N SER A 43 -5.27 4.74 33.30
CA SER A 43 -4.47 3.95 34.24
C SER A 43 -3.50 2.96 33.57
N GLU A 44 -3.86 2.32 32.47
CA GLU A 44 -2.97 1.35 31.81
C GLU A 44 -1.78 2.02 31.13
N ARG A 45 -2.03 3.19 30.52
CA ARG A 45 -0.99 4.00 29.88
C ARG A 45 0.00 4.51 30.92
N ASP A 46 -0.49 5.03 32.04
CA ASP A 46 0.39 5.57 33.10
C ASP A 46 1.19 4.47 33.80
N VAL A 47 0.59 3.29 34.03
CA VAL A 47 1.32 2.11 34.53
C VAL A 47 2.45 1.71 33.59
N LEU A 48 2.18 1.55 32.29
CA LEU A 48 3.23 1.15 31.33
C LEU A 48 4.33 2.22 31.21
N ARG A 49 3.97 3.51 31.29
CA ARG A 49 4.96 4.59 31.28
C ARG A 49 5.91 4.51 32.48
N GLU A 50 5.39 4.23 33.67
CA GLU A 50 6.20 4.10 34.87
C GLU A 50 7.08 2.84 34.85
N GLU A 51 6.54 1.72 34.37
CA GLU A 51 7.30 0.49 34.18
C GLU A 51 8.46 0.68 33.19
N LEU A 52 8.21 1.32 32.05
CA LEU A 52 9.25 1.64 31.06
C LEU A 52 10.29 2.60 31.62
N ARG A 53 9.87 3.63 32.36
CA ARG A 53 10.79 4.58 33.01
C ARG A 53 11.69 3.86 34.02
N THR A 54 11.12 3.01 34.85
CA THR A 54 11.86 2.20 35.84
C THR A 54 12.84 1.24 35.15
N ALA A 55 12.39 0.55 34.09
CA ALA A 55 13.24 -0.36 33.32
C ALA A 55 14.42 0.35 32.63
N LEU A 56 14.23 1.61 32.22
CA LEU A 56 15.26 2.46 31.60
C LEU A 56 16.23 3.06 32.63
N ALA A 57 15.79 3.39 33.84
CA ALA A 57 16.59 4.10 34.86
C ALA A 57 17.90 3.38 35.26
N GLY A 58 17.98 2.06 35.08
CA GLY A 58 19.17 1.26 35.38
C GLY A 58 19.99 0.84 34.16
N ARG A 59 19.68 1.33 32.94
CA ARG A 59 20.28 0.84 31.69
C ARG A 59 20.86 1.98 30.87
N PRO A 60 22.06 1.82 30.28
CA PRO A 60 22.63 2.85 29.42
C PRO A 60 21.71 3.09 28.20
N GLU A 61 21.49 4.36 27.85
CA GLU A 61 20.73 4.79 26.66
C GLU A 61 21.42 4.41 25.33
N GLU A 62 22.55 3.72 25.39
CA GLU A 62 23.42 3.49 24.23
C GLU A 62 23.03 2.27 23.40
N THR A 63 22.25 1.33 23.95
CA THR A 63 21.83 0.13 23.19
C THR A 63 20.70 0.47 22.21
N PRO A 64 20.62 -0.19 21.04
CA PRO A 64 19.48 -0.02 20.13
C PRO A 64 18.13 -0.26 20.82
N TRP A 65 18.05 -1.25 21.71
CA TRP A 65 16.82 -1.60 22.40
C TRP A 65 16.39 -0.57 23.46
N SER A 66 17.33 -0.02 24.25
CA SER A 66 16.99 1.06 25.19
C SER A 66 16.57 2.34 24.47
N ARG A 67 17.17 2.64 23.30
CA ARG A 67 16.69 3.73 22.42
C ARG A 67 15.28 3.49 21.90
N LEU A 68 14.98 2.26 21.45
CA LEU A 68 13.64 1.91 20.97
C LEU A 68 12.59 1.98 22.08
N ALA A 69 12.89 1.46 23.28
CA ALA A 69 12.01 1.55 24.44
C ALA A 69 11.80 3.01 24.89
N SER A 70 12.86 3.82 24.90
CA SER A 70 12.79 5.26 25.18
C SER A 70 11.91 6.01 24.14
N ALA A 71 12.00 5.64 22.86
CA ALA A 71 11.15 6.19 21.81
C ALA A 71 9.66 5.87 22.02
N HIS A 72 9.33 4.63 22.40
CA HIS A 72 7.96 4.24 22.77
C HIS A 72 7.46 5.01 24.00
N LEU A 73 8.29 5.13 25.04
CA LEU A 73 7.95 5.92 26.24
C LEU A 73 7.68 7.39 25.90
N ALA A 74 8.45 7.97 24.99
CA ALA A 74 8.26 9.35 24.54
C ALA A 74 6.92 9.53 23.80
N LEU A 75 6.57 8.63 22.88
CA LEU A 75 5.25 8.66 22.20
C LEU A 75 4.09 8.49 23.20
N LEU A 76 4.20 7.53 24.11
CA LEU A 76 3.19 7.31 25.16
C LEU A 76 3.03 8.53 26.08
N SER A 77 4.08 9.36 26.19
CA SER A 77 4.07 10.61 26.93
C SER A 77 3.58 11.81 26.10
N GLY A 78 3.11 11.59 24.87
CA GLY A 78 2.55 12.63 24.01
C GLY A 78 3.58 13.42 23.20
N MET A 79 4.83 12.93 23.10
CA MET A 79 5.82 13.57 22.24
C MET A 79 5.48 13.37 20.77
N ASP A 80 5.75 14.39 19.96
CA ASP A 80 5.60 14.32 18.51
C ASP A 80 6.55 13.29 17.88
N VAL A 81 6.09 12.62 16.81
CA VAL A 81 6.81 11.52 16.16
C VAL A 81 8.14 11.97 15.53
N GLU A 82 8.25 13.21 15.07
CA GLU A 82 9.51 13.74 14.51
C GLU A 82 10.57 13.88 15.61
N ALA A 83 10.18 14.44 16.76
CA ALA A 83 11.07 14.57 17.92
C ALA A 83 11.49 13.19 18.47
N VAL A 84 10.58 12.21 18.46
CA VAL A 84 10.91 10.82 18.81
C VAL A 84 11.89 10.20 17.83
N ALA A 85 11.68 10.41 16.53
CA ALA A 85 12.56 9.86 15.50
C ALA A 85 13.97 10.45 15.54
N GLU A 86 14.12 11.72 15.92
CA GLU A 86 15.42 12.35 16.16
C GLU A 86 16.16 11.65 17.32
N ARG A 87 15.47 11.39 18.44
CA ARG A 87 16.03 10.67 19.60
C ARG A 87 16.43 9.23 19.29
N LEU A 88 15.66 8.54 18.45
CA LEU A 88 16.00 7.20 18.00
C LEU A 88 17.35 7.19 17.23
N GLY A 89 17.73 8.35 16.67
CA GLY A 89 19.04 8.60 16.07
C GLY A 89 19.28 7.86 14.76
N LYS A 90 20.52 7.87 14.30
CA LYS A 90 20.90 7.11 13.10
C LYS A 90 20.85 5.61 13.42
N LEU A 91 20.19 4.86 12.55
CA LEU A 91 19.97 3.41 12.64
C LEU A 91 20.69 2.71 11.47
N ASP A 92 21.92 3.12 11.19
CA ASP A 92 22.72 2.52 10.11
C ASP A 92 24.04 1.95 10.65
N PRO A 93 24.27 0.62 10.52
CA PRO A 93 23.37 -0.39 9.94
C PRO A 93 22.08 -0.58 10.76
N TRP A 94 21.01 -1.09 10.11
CA TRP A 94 19.72 -1.34 10.77
C TRP A 94 19.89 -2.36 11.89
N PRO A 95 19.69 -1.97 13.17
CA PRO A 95 20.12 -2.81 14.28
C PRO A 95 19.03 -3.78 14.76
N TYR A 96 17.81 -3.67 14.22
CA TYR A 96 16.65 -4.41 14.73
C TYR A 96 16.37 -5.67 13.92
N PRO A 97 16.10 -6.80 14.58
CA PRO A 97 15.55 -7.98 13.90
C PRO A 97 14.14 -7.68 13.33
N PRO A 98 13.59 -8.54 12.46
CA PRO A 98 12.29 -8.30 11.83
C PRO A 98 11.15 -7.98 12.82
N GLY A 99 11.03 -8.70 13.95
CA GLY A 99 9.98 -8.43 14.94
C GLY A 99 10.08 -7.00 15.53
N ALA A 100 11.27 -6.61 15.98
CA ALA A 100 11.51 -5.26 16.51
C ALA A 100 11.43 -4.15 15.46
N SER A 101 11.63 -4.48 14.19
CA SER A 101 11.55 -3.51 13.09
C SER A 101 10.13 -2.92 12.95
N TRP A 102 9.10 -3.69 13.28
CA TRP A 102 7.73 -3.16 13.33
C TRP A 102 7.54 -2.14 14.44
N HIS A 103 8.08 -2.39 15.63
CA HIS A 103 8.04 -1.45 16.74
C HIS A 103 8.83 -0.17 16.43
N ALA A 104 9.96 -0.28 15.73
CA ALA A 104 10.67 0.89 15.23
C ALA A 104 9.86 1.67 14.20
N ALA A 105 9.12 1.00 13.30
CA ALA A 105 8.28 1.66 12.29
C ALA A 105 7.15 2.52 12.89
N ILE A 106 6.66 2.18 14.08
CA ILE A 106 5.65 2.96 14.82
C ILE A 106 6.24 4.29 15.32
N CYS A 107 7.53 4.30 15.66
CA CYS A 107 8.25 5.46 16.18
C CYS A 107 8.88 6.35 15.11
N LEU A 108 8.60 6.08 13.83
CA LEU A 108 9.21 6.80 12.72
C LEU A 108 8.12 7.53 11.93
N PRO A 109 8.35 8.80 11.55
CA PRO A 109 7.47 9.51 10.62
C PRO A 109 7.54 8.86 9.22
N PRO A 110 6.60 9.20 8.32
CA PRO A 110 6.69 8.82 6.91
C PRO A 110 8.05 9.18 6.31
N GLY A 111 8.60 8.30 5.46
CA GLY A 111 9.89 8.50 4.81
C GLY A 111 10.84 7.29 4.90
N PRO A 112 12.09 7.45 4.43
CA PRO A 112 13.00 6.32 4.15
C PRO A 112 13.31 5.43 5.36
N ARG A 113 13.41 6.01 6.57
CA ARG A 113 13.67 5.24 7.79
C ARG A 113 12.51 4.30 8.12
N ARG A 114 11.27 4.79 8.00
CA ARG A 114 10.07 3.97 8.24
C ARG A 114 9.89 2.92 7.16
N VAL A 115 10.18 3.25 5.90
CA VAL A 115 10.21 2.29 4.78
C VAL A 115 11.20 1.16 5.08
N ARG A 116 12.42 1.48 5.51
CA ARG A 116 13.43 0.48 5.90
C ARG A 116 12.94 -0.39 7.05
N ALA A 117 12.30 0.20 8.05
CA ALA A 117 11.73 -0.52 9.19
C ALA A 117 10.63 -1.51 8.76
N VAL A 118 9.66 -1.04 7.98
CA VAL A 118 8.56 -1.86 7.46
C VAL A 118 9.07 -2.98 6.55
N THR A 119 9.97 -2.68 5.62
CA THR A 119 10.54 -3.70 4.72
C THR A 119 11.39 -4.73 5.48
N ALA A 120 12.13 -4.32 6.51
CA ALA A 120 12.83 -5.25 7.41
C ALA A 120 11.83 -6.12 8.19
N GLY A 121 10.73 -5.54 8.69
CA GLY A 121 9.66 -6.28 9.36
C GLY A 121 8.96 -7.30 8.46
N LEU A 122 8.70 -6.93 7.20
CA LEU A 122 8.12 -7.83 6.20
C LEU A 122 8.98 -9.06 5.90
N ARG A 123 10.29 -9.01 6.20
CA ARG A 123 11.22 -10.15 6.07
C ARG A 123 11.17 -11.13 7.25
N LYS A 124 10.25 -10.96 8.22
CA LYS A 124 9.96 -11.95 9.27
C LYS A 124 9.79 -13.35 8.65
N ALA A 125 10.11 -14.42 9.38
CA ALA A 125 9.97 -15.79 8.85
C ALA A 125 8.53 -16.31 8.94
N VAL A 126 7.84 -15.98 10.03
CA VAL A 126 6.47 -16.42 10.33
C VAL A 126 5.41 -15.53 9.66
N ASP A 127 4.14 -15.96 9.76
CA ASP A 127 2.98 -15.21 9.26
C ASP A 127 2.90 -13.81 9.87
N LEU A 128 2.32 -12.89 9.09
CA LEU A 128 2.14 -11.50 9.48
C LEU A 128 0.82 -11.32 10.22
N GLU A 129 0.88 -10.57 11.31
CA GLU A 129 -0.31 -10.17 12.05
C GLU A 129 -1.10 -9.09 11.29
N ARG A 130 -2.40 -8.99 11.57
CA ARG A 130 -3.28 -8.04 10.88
C ARG A 130 -2.79 -6.59 11.00
N TRP A 131 -2.24 -6.20 12.16
CA TRP A 131 -1.75 -4.84 12.35
C TRP A 131 -0.43 -4.59 11.60
N GLU A 132 0.43 -5.61 11.44
CA GLU A 132 1.66 -5.53 10.63
C GLU A 132 1.30 -5.31 9.16
N LEU A 133 0.34 -6.07 8.63
CA LEU A 133 -0.21 -5.90 7.28
C LEU A 133 -0.80 -4.50 7.09
N LYS A 134 -1.61 -4.03 8.06
CA LYS A 134 -2.22 -2.70 8.02
C LYS A 134 -1.17 -1.58 8.07
N LEU A 135 -0.16 -1.71 8.91
CA LEU A 135 0.92 -0.73 9.04
C LEU A 135 1.75 -0.67 7.75
N ALA A 136 2.08 -1.81 7.16
CA ALA A 136 2.78 -1.87 5.88
C ALA A 136 1.97 -1.23 4.75
N TRP A 137 0.69 -1.60 4.64
CA TRP A 137 -0.22 -1.04 3.63
C TRP A 137 -0.36 0.49 3.78
N ASN A 138 -0.64 0.97 4.99
CA ASN A 138 -0.73 2.42 5.28
C ASN A 138 0.57 3.14 4.91
N THR A 139 1.72 2.57 5.28
CA THR A 139 3.03 3.18 4.97
C THR A 139 3.24 3.25 3.45
N ALA A 140 2.94 2.19 2.71
CA ALA A 140 3.04 2.22 1.24
C ALA A 140 2.11 3.27 0.60
N VAL A 141 0.88 3.38 1.09
CA VAL A 141 -0.10 4.38 0.60
C VAL A 141 0.37 5.79 0.90
N GLU A 142 0.90 6.05 2.10
CA GLU A 142 1.48 7.35 2.47
C GLU A 142 2.68 7.73 1.58
N GLU A 143 3.58 6.78 1.32
CA GLU A 143 4.72 7.00 0.42
C GLU A 143 4.26 7.28 -1.02
N ALA A 144 3.25 6.54 -1.51
CA ALA A 144 2.70 6.76 -2.84
C ALA A 144 2.02 8.13 -2.97
N ARG A 145 1.23 8.54 -1.97
CA ARG A 145 0.61 9.88 -1.89
C ARG A 145 1.65 10.99 -1.83
N SER A 146 2.81 10.71 -1.24
CA SER A 146 3.93 11.63 -1.18
C SER A 146 4.84 11.58 -2.41
N LEU A 147 4.43 10.86 -3.47
CA LEU A 147 5.18 10.66 -4.72
C LEU A 147 6.55 9.97 -4.55
N ARG A 148 6.79 9.32 -3.40
CA ARG A 148 7.99 8.51 -3.13
C ARG A 148 7.76 7.07 -3.59
N LEU A 149 7.55 6.92 -4.89
CA LEU A 149 7.09 5.67 -5.48
C LEU A 149 8.15 4.58 -5.49
N ARG A 150 9.35 4.85 -6.04
CA ARG A 150 10.35 3.81 -6.32
C ARG A 150 11.07 3.34 -5.05
N GLU A 151 11.53 4.27 -4.22
CA GLU A 151 12.30 3.98 -3.01
C GLU A 151 11.40 3.65 -1.81
N GLY A 152 10.15 4.13 -1.81
CA GLY A 152 9.19 3.97 -0.72
C GLY A 152 8.11 2.92 -1.02
N ALA A 153 7.08 3.33 -1.76
CA ALA A 153 5.87 2.54 -1.97
C ALA A 153 6.15 1.18 -2.62
N LEU A 154 6.94 1.16 -3.72
CA LEU A 154 7.25 -0.05 -4.46
C LEU A 154 8.02 -1.07 -3.63
N ALA A 155 8.98 -0.62 -2.81
CA ALA A 155 9.77 -1.49 -1.95
C ALA A 155 8.87 -2.22 -0.95
N ILE A 156 7.93 -1.50 -0.32
CA ILE A 156 6.99 -2.09 0.64
C ILE A 156 6.00 -3.01 -0.06
N GLN A 157 5.39 -2.58 -1.16
CA GLN A 157 4.33 -3.35 -1.83
C GLN A 157 4.84 -4.65 -2.44
N ARG A 158 6.07 -4.69 -2.97
CA ARG A 158 6.67 -5.93 -3.45
C ARG A 158 6.79 -6.95 -2.33
N GLU A 159 7.33 -6.53 -1.19
CA GLU A 159 7.47 -7.39 -0.02
C GLU A 159 6.11 -7.78 0.56
N LEU A 160 5.16 -6.84 0.60
CA LEU A 160 3.81 -7.10 1.09
C LEU A 160 3.07 -8.10 0.19
N HIS A 161 3.16 -7.95 -1.13
CA HIS A 161 2.57 -8.88 -2.08
C HIS A 161 3.17 -10.29 -1.96
N ARG A 162 4.49 -10.39 -1.87
CA ARG A 162 5.22 -11.65 -1.68
C ARG A 162 4.75 -12.41 -0.44
N ARG A 163 4.40 -11.69 0.62
CA ARG A 163 4.06 -12.26 1.94
C ARG A 163 2.55 -12.50 2.11
N ALA A 164 1.72 -11.55 1.68
CA ALA A 164 0.27 -11.65 1.82
C ALA A 164 -0.36 -12.60 0.79
N ARG A 165 0.19 -12.67 -0.44
CA ARG A 165 -0.34 -13.47 -1.56
C ARG A 165 -1.86 -13.35 -1.74
N ALA A 166 -2.35 -12.14 -1.53
CA ALA A 166 -3.77 -11.82 -1.54
C ALA A 166 -4.09 -10.89 -2.72
N GLU A 167 -5.32 -10.97 -3.22
CA GLU A 167 -5.79 -10.16 -4.34
C GLU A 167 -5.55 -8.66 -4.10
N TRP A 168 -5.94 -8.15 -2.94
CA TRP A 168 -5.73 -6.74 -2.57
C TRP A 168 -4.26 -6.31 -2.70
N SER A 169 -3.32 -7.17 -2.31
CA SER A 169 -1.89 -6.85 -2.36
C SER A 169 -1.34 -6.82 -3.77
N ALA A 170 -1.90 -7.64 -4.68
CA ALA A 170 -1.55 -7.61 -6.10
C ALA A 170 -2.08 -6.34 -6.77
N LEU A 171 -3.30 -5.93 -6.44
CA LEU A 171 -3.91 -4.71 -6.94
C LEU A 171 -3.11 -3.46 -6.52
N ASP A 172 -2.70 -3.38 -5.25
CA ASP A 172 -1.90 -2.27 -4.75
C ASP A 172 -0.53 -2.20 -5.45
N LEU A 173 0.16 -3.34 -5.60
CA LEU A 173 1.43 -3.39 -6.32
C LEU A 173 1.27 -3.01 -7.79
N ALA A 174 0.23 -3.51 -8.47
CA ALA A 174 -0.06 -3.18 -9.86
C ALA A 174 -0.35 -1.68 -10.04
N LEU A 175 -1.03 -1.04 -9.08
CA LEU A 175 -1.28 0.39 -9.09
C LEU A 175 0.00 1.21 -9.04
N THR A 176 0.92 0.89 -8.14
CA THR A 176 2.20 1.60 -8.06
C THR A 176 3.11 1.32 -9.24
N LEU A 177 3.12 0.09 -9.78
CA LEU A 177 3.84 -0.22 -11.02
C LEU A 177 3.30 0.59 -12.20
N ARG A 178 1.97 0.77 -12.29
CA ARG A 178 1.36 1.66 -13.28
C ARG A 178 1.78 3.11 -13.08
N GLN A 179 1.79 3.62 -11.85
CA GLN A 179 2.24 4.99 -11.56
C GLN A 179 3.71 5.22 -11.94
N LEU A 180 4.53 4.16 -11.90
CA LEU A 180 5.92 4.17 -12.33
C LEU A 180 6.13 3.89 -13.83
N ASN A 181 5.03 3.74 -14.59
CA ASN A 181 5.05 3.37 -16.00
C ASN A 181 5.74 2.01 -16.32
N GLU A 182 5.68 1.06 -15.38
CA GLU A 182 6.28 -0.28 -15.51
C GLU A 182 5.25 -1.28 -16.07
N GLU A 183 4.88 -1.13 -17.34
CA GLU A 183 3.77 -1.89 -17.97
C GLU A 183 3.91 -3.40 -17.80
N ARG A 184 5.06 -3.95 -18.20
CA ARG A 184 5.29 -5.40 -18.20
C ARG A 184 5.15 -5.99 -16.79
N ALA A 185 5.77 -5.36 -15.80
CA ALA A 185 5.70 -5.81 -14.42
C ALA A 185 4.26 -5.72 -13.85
N CYS A 186 3.53 -4.66 -14.21
CA CYS A 186 2.12 -4.51 -13.84
C CYS A 186 1.26 -5.66 -14.40
N ASP A 187 1.46 -5.99 -15.68
CA ASP A 187 0.75 -7.08 -16.34
C ASP A 187 1.09 -8.45 -15.75
N GLU A 188 2.37 -8.72 -15.48
CA GLU A 188 2.85 -9.95 -14.87
C GLU A 188 2.25 -10.18 -13.47
N VAL A 189 2.21 -9.14 -12.62
CA VAL A 189 1.61 -9.23 -11.27
C VAL A 189 0.12 -9.57 -11.33
N LEU A 190 -0.63 -8.92 -12.23
CA LEU A 190 -2.07 -9.19 -12.36
C LEU A 190 -2.35 -10.55 -13.01
N ALA A 191 -1.51 -10.98 -13.96
CA ALA A 191 -1.59 -12.32 -14.54
C ALA A 191 -1.38 -13.40 -13.48
N GLU A 192 -0.33 -13.27 -12.67
CA GLU A 192 -0.04 -14.19 -11.56
C GLU A 192 -1.19 -14.22 -10.56
N ALA A 193 -1.73 -13.06 -10.17
CA ALA A 193 -2.87 -12.99 -9.25
C ALA A 193 -4.12 -13.70 -9.81
N ILE A 194 -4.39 -13.59 -11.11
CA ILE A 194 -5.49 -14.30 -11.78
C ILE A 194 -5.28 -15.81 -11.69
N ASP A 195 -4.08 -16.30 -11.97
CA ASP A 195 -3.78 -17.73 -11.96
C ASP A 195 -3.83 -18.30 -10.53
N GLN A 196 -3.33 -17.56 -9.53
CA GLN A 196 -3.46 -17.90 -8.12
C GLN A 196 -4.93 -17.95 -7.66
N ALA A 197 -5.74 -16.96 -8.05
CA ALA A 197 -7.17 -16.94 -7.73
C ALA A 197 -7.91 -18.11 -8.38
N ARG A 198 -7.65 -18.39 -9.66
CA ARG A 198 -8.23 -19.53 -10.38
C ARG A 198 -7.85 -20.87 -9.76
N GLY A 199 -6.57 -21.08 -9.44
CA GLY A 199 -6.08 -22.31 -8.80
C GLY A 199 -6.71 -22.55 -7.42
N ALA A 200 -7.09 -21.48 -6.72
CA ALA A 200 -7.80 -21.53 -5.45
C ALA A 200 -9.33 -21.56 -5.59
N GLY A 201 -9.90 -21.63 -6.80
CA GLY A 201 -11.35 -21.59 -7.03
C GLY A 201 -12.02 -20.26 -6.67
N ARG A 202 -11.26 -19.16 -6.59
CA ARG A 202 -11.75 -17.81 -6.29
C ARG A 202 -12.19 -17.09 -7.57
N PRO A 203 -13.16 -16.15 -7.47
CA PRO A 203 -13.60 -15.37 -8.62
C PRO A 203 -12.46 -14.50 -9.19
N THR A 204 -12.37 -14.41 -10.52
CA THR A 204 -11.32 -13.63 -11.21
C THR A 204 -11.86 -12.43 -11.98
N ALA A 205 -13.16 -12.17 -11.91
CA ALA A 205 -13.82 -11.12 -12.71
C ALA A 205 -13.18 -9.74 -12.48
N GLU A 206 -12.93 -9.41 -11.21
CA GLU A 206 -12.37 -8.11 -10.84
C GLU A 206 -10.89 -7.97 -11.20
N LEU A 207 -10.10 -9.03 -11.02
CA LEU A 207 -8.70 -9.05 -11.46
C LEU A 207 -8.56 -8.83 -12.98
N TRP A 208 -9.44 -9.43 -13.79
CA TRP A 208 -9.47 -9.15 -15.23
C TRP A 208 -9.84 -7.70 -15.55
N ALA A 209 -10.82 -7.15 -14.82
CA ALA A 209 -11.22 -5.76 -14.98
C ALA A 209 -10.05 -4.81 -14.67
N GLN A 210 -9.39 -5.01 -13.53
CA GLN A 210 -8.22 -4.22 -13.14
C GLN A 210 -7.10 -4.35 -14.17
N ARG A 211 -6.76 -5.57 -14.63
CA ARG A 211 -5.77 -5.77 -15.70
C ARG A 211 -6.10 -4.98 -16.97
N GLY A 212 -7.37 -4.95 -17.36
CA GLY A 212 -7.86 -4.12 -18.46
C GLY A 212 -7.72 -2.62 -18.21
N ILE A 213 -8.08 -2.15 -17.01
CA ILE A 213 -7.97 -0.73 -16.60
C ILE A 213 -6.50 -0.27 -16.60
N HIS A 214 -5.59 -1.09 -16.10
CA HIS A 214 -4.16 -0.79 -16.11
C HIS A 214 -3.60 -0.78 -17.53
N THR A 215 -3.93 -1.78 -18.35
CA THR A 215 -3.54 -1.86 -19.77
C THR A 215 -4.02 -0.64 -20.56
N LEU A 216 -5.26 -0.20 -20.32
CA LEU A 216 -5.79 1.03 -20.91
C LEU A 216 -4.98 2.26 -20.48
N GLY A 217 -4.53 2.29 -19.23
CA GLY A 217 -3.67 3.35 -18.69
C GLY A 217 -2.32 3.48 -19.38
N PHE A 218 -1.83 2.42 -20.03
CA PHE A 218 -0.61 2.41 -20.85
C PHE A 218 -0.88 2.70 -22.34
N GLY A 219 -2.15 2.81 -22.75
CA GLY A 219 -2.54 3.15 -24.12
C GLY A 219 -2.79 1.96 -25.05
N ASP A 220 -2.72 0.72 -24.57
CA ASP A 220 -3.07 -0.47 -25.36
C ASP A 220 -4.58 -0.74 -25.31
N ASP A 221 -5.30 0.07 -26.09
CA ASP A 221 -6.76 0.06 -26.23
C ASP A 221 -7.34 -1.30 -26.65
N SER A 222 -6.59 -2.08 -27.44
CA SER A 222 -7.03 -3.35 -27.98
C SER A 222 -6.97 -4.43 -26.91
N ARG A 223 -5.81 -4.58 -26.27
CA ARG A 223 -5.60 -5.55 -25.20
C ARG A 223 -6.42 -5.23 -23.96
N ALA A 224 -6.58 -3.95 -23.65
CA ALA A 224 -7.48 -3.52 -22.58
C ALA A 224 -8.92 -3.99 -22.82
N ARG A 225 -9.45 -3.84 -24.04
CA ARG A 225 -10.80 -4.31 -24.39
C ARG A 225 -10.93 -5.83 -24.26
N ASP A 226 -9.93 -6.61 -24.64
CA ASP A 226 -9.94 -8.07 -24.43
C ASP A 226 -10.08 -8.42 -22.94
N TYR A 227 -9.22 -7.84 -22.08
CA TYR A 227 -9.25 -8.10 -20.65
C TYR A 227 -10.54 -7.63 -19.97
N LEU A 228 -11.03 -6.43 -20.32
CA LEU A 228 -12.31 -5.94 -19.83
C LEU A 228 -13.47 -6.82 -20.33
N GLY A 229 -13.42 -7.32 -21.57
CA GLY A 229 -14.41 -8.25 -22.11
C GLY A 229 -14.48 -9.55 -21.30
N ARG A 230 -13.32 -10.12 -20.94
CA ARG A 230 -13.25 -11.29 -20.04
C ARG A 230 -13.83 -10.99 -18.66
N GLY A 231 -13.48 -9.84 -18.07
CA GLY A 231 -14.02 -9.41 -16.78
C GLY A 231 -15.54 -9.23 -16.82
N LEU A 232 -16.07 -8.63 -17.89
CA LEU A 232 -17.51 -8.45 -18.12
C LEU A 232 -18.24 -9.79 -18.27
N ALA A 233 -17.68 -10.72 -19.05
CA ALA A 233 -18.26 -12.06 -19.23
C ALA A 233 -18.35 -12.84 -17.90
N MET A 234 -17.49 -12.50 -16.94
CA MET A 234 -17.49 -13.04 -15.58
C MET A 234 -18.30 -12.20 -14.58
N GLY A 235 -18.96 -11.13 -15.03
CA GLY A 235 -19.84 -10.30 -14.21
C GLY A 235 -19.18 -9.12 -13.47
N SER A 236 -17.97 -8.70 -13.83
CA SER A 236 -17.36 -7.50 -13.23
C SER A 236 -18.12 -6.23 -13.64
N ARG A 237 -18.54 -5.46 -12.64
CA ARG A 237 -19.20 -4.17 -12.81
C ARG A 237 -18.21 -3.11 -13.31
N ASP A 238 -16.97 -3.16 -12.84
CA ASP A 238 -15.91 -2.23 -13.23
C ASP A 238 -15.54 -2.40 -14.70
N ALA A 239 -15.49 -3.65 -15.18
CA ALA A 239 -15.33 -3.95 -16.60
C ALA A 239 -16.46 -3.35 -17.46
N SER A 240 -17.71 -3.52 -17.04
CA SER A 240 -18.88 -2.94 -17.71
C SER A 240 -18.78 -1.42 -17.80
N LEU A 241 -18.44 -0.76 -16.69
CA LEU A 241 -18.30 0.70 -16.64
C LEU A 241 -17.17 1.21 -17.54
N MET A 242 -16.03 0.52 -17.54
CA MET A 242 -14.89 0.95 -18.35
C MET A 242 -15.15 0.75 -19.84
N LEU A 243 -15.76 -0.37 -20.26
CA LEU A 243 -16.18 -0.58 -21.65
C LEU A 243 -17.22 0.45 -22.09
N ALA A 244 -18.21 0.75 -21.24
CA ALA A 244 -19.20 1.78 -21.52
C ALA A 244 -18.58 3.16 -21.76
N ARG A 245 -17.54 3.50 -20.99
CA ARG A 245 -16.76 4.73 -21.19
C ARG A 245 -16.01 4.71 -22.52
N LEU A 246 -15.35 3.61 -22.86
CA LEU A 246 -14.65 3.47 -24.14
C LEU A 246 -15.61 3.58 -25.34
N ASP A 247 -16.79 2.99 -25.23
CA ASP A 247 -17.85 3.09 -26.24
C ASP A 247 -18.37 4.52 -26.37
N LEU A 248 -18.53 5.24 -25.26
CA LEU A 248 -18.97 6.63 -25.27
C LEU A 248 -17.97 7.52 -26.02
N VAL A 249 -16.68 7.39 -25.71
CA VAL A 249 -15.59 8.11 -26.38
C VAL A 249 -15.52 7.74 -27.87
N SER A 250 -15.77 6.48 -28.22
CA SER A 250 -15.78 5.99 -29.61
C SER A 250 -17.06 6.36 -30.38
N GLY A 251 -18.00 7.09 -29.77
CA GLY A 251 -19.29 7.44 -30.39
C GLY A 251 -20.31 6.29 -30.47
N ARG A 252 -20.00 5.11 -29.91
CA ARG A 252 -20.90 3.94 -29.82
C ARG A 252 -21.92 4.11 -28.69
N ARG A 253 -22.75 5.15 -28.77
CA ARG A 253 -23.67 5.53 -27.68
C ARG A 253 -24.64 4.44 -27.25
N GLY A 254 -25.12 3.60 -28.17
CA GLY A 254 -26.03 2.49 -27.83
C GLY A 254 -25.37 1.47 -26.90
N ALA A 255 -24.13 1.07 -27.20
CA ALA A 255 -23.34 0.17 -26.37
C ALA A 255 -22.96 0.82 -25.04
N ALA A 256 -22.51 2.08 -25.08
CA ALA A 256 -22.23 2.86 -23.86
C ALA A 256 -23.43 2.94 -22.92
N ARG A 257 -24.62 3.21 -23.49
CA ARG A 257 -25.89 3.24 -22.77
C ARG A 257 -26.15 1.89 -22.10
N ALA A 258 -26.10 0.79 -22.86
CA ALA A 258 -26.30 -0.55 -22.30
C ALA A 258 -25.36 -0.85 -21.12
N GLY A 259 -24.07 -0.52 -21.25
CA GLY A 259 -23.09 -0.73 -20.19
C GLY A 259 -23.30 0.14 -18.95
N PHE A 260 -23.65 1.42 -19.09
CA PHE A 260 -23.96 2.29 -17.93
C PHE A 260 -25.29 1.91 -17.25
N ARG A 261 -26.29 1.43 -18.01
CA ARG A 261 -27.59 1.00 -17.45
C ARG A 261 -27.40 -0.10 -16.40
N ALA A 262 -26.57 -1.09 -16.71
CA ALA A 262 -26.31 -2.21 -15.83
C ALA A 262 -25.78 -1.74 -14.46
N SER A 263 -24.98 -0.68 -14.44
CA SER A 263 -24.43 -0.09 -13.21
C SER A 263 -25.40 0.82 -12.47
N ILE A 264 -26.39 1.41 -13.17
CA ILE A 264 -27.40 2.30 -12.56
C ILE A 264 -28.50 1.52 -11.85
N LEU A 265 -28.84 0.33 -12.34
CA LEU A 265 -29.89 -0.51 -11.76
C LEU A 265 -29.47 -1.19 -10.44
N GLY A 266 -28.25 -0.93 -9.93
CA GLY A 266 -27.78 -1.41 -8.63
C GLY A 266 -28.30 -0.60 -7.44
N THR A 267 -28.09 -1.10 -6.22
CA THR A 267 -28.58 -0.52 -4.95
C THR A 267 -27.95 0.82 -4.58
N SER A 268 -26.82 1.21 -5.18
CA SER A 268 -26.21 2.52 -5.01
C SER A 268 -25.36 2.87 -6.24
N PRO A 269 -25.93 3.54 -7.25
CA PRO A 269 -25.19 3.85 -8.47
C PRO A 269 -24.17 4.97 -8.20
N GLY A 270 -22.90 4.71 -8.52
CA GLY A 270 -21.85 5.71 -8.38
C GLY A 270 -22.10 6.92 -9.28
N ALA A 271 -21.71 8.12 -8.82
CA ALA A 271 -21.92 9.38 -9.54
C ALA A 271 -21.34 9.37 -10.98
N TRP A 272 -20.28 8.58 -11.21
CA TRP A 272 -19.71 8.39 -12.55
C TRP A 272 -20.61 7.59 -13.49
N ALA A 273 -21.27 6.55 -13.00
CA ALA A 273 -22.22 5.76 -13.79
C ALA A 273 -23.41 6.62 -14.22
N GLN A 274 -23.95 7.42 -13.29
CA GLN A 274 -25.04 8.36 -13.56
C GLN A 274 -24.67 9.42 -14.60
N ARG A 275 -23.49 10.04 -14.45
CA ARG A 275 -22.98 11.02 -15.43
C ARG A 275 -22.76 10.39 -16.81
N GLY A 276 -22.13 9.22 -16.86
CA GLY A 276 -21.90 8.49 -18.11
C GLY A 276 -23.19 8.12 -18.84
N TRP A 277 -24.19 7.66 -18.10
CA TRP A 277 -25.52 7.41 -18.63
C TRP A 277 -26.17 8.67 -19.19
N GLY A 278 -26.20 9.77 -18.44
CA GLY A 278 -26.74 11.05 -18.90
C GLY A 278 -26.08 11.51 -20.20
N LEU A 279 -24.75 11.45 -20.29
CA LEU A 279 -24.00 11.76 -21.51
C LEU A 279 -24.34 10.83 -22.68
N SER A 280 -24.63 9.55 -22.42
CA SER A 280 -25.06 8.59 -23.45
C SER A 280 -26.47 8.86 -24.00
N LEU A 281 -27.27 9.67 -23.29
CA LEU A 281 -28.61 10.10 -23.72
C LEU A 281 -28.58 11.36 -24.59
N LEU A 282 -27.53 12.17 -24.51
CA LEU A 282 -27.44 13.40 -25.27
C LEU A 282 -27.35 13.13 -26.78
N PRO A 283 -28.00 13.96 -27.62
CA PRO A 283 -27.88 13.87 -29.06
C PRO A 283 -26.41 14.05 -29.49
N ARG A 284 -26.05 13.56 -30.68
CA ARG A 284 -24.74 13.88 -31.24
C ARG A 284 -24.69 15.40 -31.40
N PRO A 285 -23.64 16.09 -30.91
CA PRO A 285 -23.41 17.44 -31.38
C PRO A 285 -23.44 17.32 -32.91
N LYS A 286 -24.33 18.06 -33.56
CA LYS A 286 -24.20 18.25 -35.00
C LYS A 286 -22.77 18.71 -35.16
N ALA A 287 -21.97 18.00 -35.97
CA ALA A 287 -20.68 18.54 -36.33
C ALA A 287 -21.00 19.93 -36.86
N ASP A 288 -20.61 20.98 -36.15
CA ASP A 288 -20.64 22.29 -36.77
C ASP A 288 -19.84 22.10 -38.05
N PRO A 289 -20.42 22.39 -39.23
CA PRO A 289 -19.62 22.44 -40.43
C PRO A 289 -18.56 23.46 -40.07
N VAL A 290 -17.33 22.98 -39.85
CA VAL A 290 -16.19 23.85 -39.64
C VAL A 290 -16.16 24.67 -40.91
N GLY A 291 -16.74 25.86 -40.81
CA GLY A 291 -16.53 26.92 -41.76
C GLY A 291 -15.05 27.14 -41.69
N VAL A 292 -14.33 26.48 -42.60
CA VAL A 292 -13.08 27.00 -43.14
C VAL A 292 -13.48 28.35 -43.70
N ARG A 293 -13.58 29.37 -42.83
CA ARG A 293 -13.41 30.74 -43.25
C ARG A 293 -11.98 30.76 -43.74
N ALA A 294 -11.82 30.56 -45.05
CA ALA A 294 -10.62 30.95 -45.74
C ALA A 294 -10.32 32.37 -45.24
N ILE A 295 -9.20 32.52 -44.54
CA ILE A 295 -8.63 33.83 -44.30
C ILE A 295 -8.23 34.28 -45.70
N SER A 296 -9.12 35.01 -46.38
CA SER A 296 -8.78 35.73 -47.58
C SER A 296 -7.74 36.75 -47.15
N SER A 297 -6.48 36.49 -47.50
CA SER A 297 -5.46 37.53 -47.56
C SER A 297 -5.92 38.53 -48.60
N SER A 298 -6.54 39.63 -48.14
CA SER A 298 -6.57 40.86 -48.92
C SER A 298 -5.19 41.49 -48.82
N ASP A 299 -4.62 41.76 -49.98
CA ASP A 299 -3.35 42.45 -50.19
C ASP A 299 -3.24 43.75 -49.39
N ASP A 300 -2.03 44.00 -48.88
CA ASP A 300 -1.28 45.26 -49.01
C ASP A 300 0.22 44.91 -49.08
#